data_AF-A0A7V4UEX9-F1
#
_entry.id   AF-A0A7V4UEX9-F1
#
_cell.length_a   1.000
_cell.length_b   1.000
_cell.length_c   1.000
_cell.angle_alpha   90.00
_cell.angle_beta   90.00
_cell.angle_gamma   90.00
#
_symmetry.space_group_name_H-M   'P 1'
#
loop_
_entity.id
_entity.type
_entity.pdbx_description
1 polymer ?
#
loop_
_entity_poly.entity_id
_entity_poly.type
_entity_poly.pdbx_seq_one_letter_code
_entity_poly.pdbx_strand_id
1 'polypeptide(L)'
;MLNDQANILRQLVRQEAASRPAVGDDAARLLVVAAGKGGVGATTVAVNLAIALARSGRGCVLVDGNPHSADATTLCGLDAQFGISHVVAGWRNVQETLLPGPGDIHVLPGVWDRQYDDQWTELAQTR
;
A
#
# COMPACT_ATOMS: atom_id res chain seq x y z
N MET A 1 21.10 -0.37 24.54
CA MET A 1 20.68 -0.62 23.14
C MET A 1 19.70 -1.77 23.17
N LEU A 2 18.49 -1.62 22.62
CA LEU A 2 17.50 -2.71 22.56
C LEU A 2 17.93 -3.70 21.46
N ASN A 3 18.42 -4.87 21.87
CA ASN A 3 18.68 -5.98 20.95
C ASN A 3 17.36 -6.70 20.67
N ASP A 4 16.62 -6.21 19.68
CA ASP A 4 15.44 -6.88 19.15
C ASP A 4 15.51 -7.01 17.62
N GLN A 5 14.56 -7.75 17.05
CA GLN A 5 14.52 -8.11 15.63
C GLN A 5 14.31 -6.91 14.68
N ALA A 6 13.86 -5.76 15.19
CA ALA A 6 13.64 -4.55 14.40
C ALA A 6 14.83 -3.57 14.47
N ASN A 7 15.94 -3.92 15.14
CA ASN A 7 17.07 -3.00 15.33
C ASN A 7 17.70 -2.54 14.01
N ILE A 8 17.97 -3.47 13.08
CA ILE A 8 18.54 -3.16 11.75
C ILE A 8 17.60 -2.28 10.94
N LEU A 9 16.29 -2.60 10.93
CA LEU A 9 15.29 -1.82 10.22
C LEU A 9 15.25 -0.37 10.73
N ARG A 10 15.29 -0.17 12.06
CA ARG A 10 15.33 1.17 12.65
C ARG A 10 16.60 1.94 12.30
N GLN A 11 17.74 1.26 12.14
CA GLN A 11 18.97 1.91 11.67
C GLN A 11 18.83 2.37 10.22
N LEU A 12 18.32 1.51 9.32
CA LEU A 12 18.08 1.86 7.92
C LEU A 12 17.12 3.03 7.78
N VAL A 13 15.99 3.02 8.50
CA VAL A 13 15.00 4.11 8.48
C VAL A 13 15.61 5.43 8.96
N ARG A 14 16.47 5.40 10.00
CA ARG A 14 17.14 6.62 10.50
C ARG A 14 18.15 7.19 9.51
N GLN A 15 18.88 6.33 8.81
CA GLN A 15 19.82 6.75 7.78
C GLN A 15 19.09 7.42 6.62
N GLU A 16 17.97 6.85 6.16
CA GLU A 16 17.15 7.38 5.07
C GLU A 16 16.46 8.70 5.46
N ALA A 17 15.91 8.77 6.69
CA ALA A 17 15.28 9.99 7.20
C ALA A 17 16.25 11.17 7.33
N ALA A 18 17.53 10.91 7.62
CA ALA A 18 18.55 11.95 7.68
C ALA A 18 18.93 12.51 6.29
N SER A 19 18.67 11.76 5.23
CA SER A 19 18.90 12.17 3.83
C SER A 19 17.67 12.73 3.12
N ARG A 20 16.47 12.64 3.72
CA ARG A 20 15.24 13.14 3.11
C ARG A 20 15.17 14.67 3.19
N PRO A 21 14.85 15.37 2.10
CA PRO A 21 14.57 16.80 2.16
C PRO A 21 13.41 17.05 3.14
N ALA A 22 13.51 18.14 3.92
CA ALA A 22 12.46 18.53 4.84
C ALA A 22 11.16 18.68 4.07
N VAL A 23 10.18 17.83 4.38
CA VAL A 23 8.86 17.91 3.78
C VAL A 23 8.10 19.00 4.54
N GLY A 24 7.55 19.98 3.83
CA GLY A 24 6.85 21.11 4.44
C GLY A 24 5.64 20.69 5.29
N ASP A 25 5.17 21.60 6.14
CA ASP A 25 4.10 21.31 7.13
C ASP A 25 2.79 20.78 6.52
N ASP A 26 2.55 21.02 5.22
CA ASP A 26 1.35 20.57 4.49
C ASP A 26 1.44 19.15 3.93
N ALA A 27 2.54 18.43 4.16
CA ALA A 27 2.69 17.09 3.59
C ALA A 27 1.97 16.00 4.38
N ALA A 28 1.40 15.05 3.64
CA ALA A 28 0.80 13.85 4.19
C ALA A 28 1.82 13.08 5.03
N ARG A 29 1.40 12.64 6.24
CA ARG A 29 2.24 11.78 7.08
C ARG A 29 2.29 10.37 6.49
N LEU A 30 3.50 9.88 6.23
CA LEU A 30 3.74 8.50 5.80
C LEU A 30 3.99 7.59 7.00
N LEU A 31 3.16 6.56 7.15
CA LEU A 31 3.35 5.48 8.13
C LEU A 31 3.57 4.17 7.39
N VAL A 32 4.69 3.50 7.67
CA VAL A 32 5.03 2.22 7.07
C VAL A 32 4.86 1.11 8.10
N VAL A 33 3.99 0.15 7.80
CA VAL A 33 3.82 -1.09 8.59
C VAL A 33 4.50 -2.21 7.81
N ALA A 34 5.55 -2.79 8.39
CA ALA A 34 6.33 -3.85 7.76
C ALA A 34 6.55 -5.01 8.73
N ALA A 35 6.71 -6.22 8.18
CA ALA A 35 7.00 -7.42 8.94
C ALA A 35 8.09 -8.26 8.26
N GLY A 36 8.97 -8.86 9.07
CA GLY A 36 10.04 -9.74 8.57
C GLY A 36 9.60 -11.16 8.25
N LYS A 37 8.33 -11.51 8.50
CA LYS A 37 7.75 -12.84 8.27
C LYS A 37 6.28 -12.70 7.85
N GLY A 38 5.80 -13.64 7.03
CA GLY A 38 4.38 -13.74 6.70
C GLY A 38 3.53 -14.14 7.90
N GLY A 39 2.25 -13.74 7.91
CA GLY A 39 1.27 -14.19 8.91
C GLY A 39 1.35 -13.54 10.29
N VAL A 40 2.24 -12.58 10.53
CA VAL A 40 2.36 -11.89 11.84
C VAL A 40 1.30 -10.79 12.06
N GLY A 41 0.39 -10.59 11.11
CA GLY A 41 -0.72 -9.64 11.22
C GLY A 41 -0.42 -8.22 10.76
N ALA A 42 0.67 -7.96 10.05
CA ALA A 42 1.04 -6.62 9.56
C ALA A 42 -0.09 -5.96 8.75
N THR A 43 -0.66 -6.68 7.78
CA THR A 43 -1.79 -6.18 6.97
C THR A 43 -3.01 -5.88 7.83
N THR A 44 -3.35 -6.76 8.78
CA THR A 44 -4.46 -6.54 9.72
C THR A 44 -4.27 -5.28 10.55
N VAL A 45 -3.07 -5.07 11.08
CA VAL A 45 -2.71 -3.86 11.83
C VAL A 45 -2.80 -2.63 10.93
N ALA A 46 -2.25 -2.68 9.71
CA ALA A 46 -2.28 -1.57 8.77
C ALA A 46 -3.71 -1.14 8.41
N VAL A 47 -4.58 -2.10 8.05
CA VAL A 47 -5.99 -1.84 7.73
C VAL A 47 -6.72 -1.19 8.91
N ASN A 48 -6.63 -1.78 10.11
CA ASN A 48 -7.34 -1.27 11.27
C ASN A 48 -6.79 0.09 11.74
N LEU A 49 -5.48 0.31 11.63
CA LEU A 49 -4.86 1.59 11.93
C LEU A 49 -5.36 2.68 10.97
N ALA A 50 -5.44 2.40 9.67
CA ALA A 50 -5.98 3.34 8.68
C ALA A 50 -7.44 3.71 9.00
N ILE A 51 -8.28 2.71 9.29
CA ILE A 51 -9.69 2.92 9.68
C ILE A 51 -9.79 3.75 10.95
N ALA A 52 -8.97 3.47 11.97
CA ALA A 52 -8.97 4.23 13.22
C ALA A 52 -8.54 5.69 13.01
N LEU A 53 -7.54 5.92 12.16
CA LEU A 53 -7.10 7.27 11.79
C LEU A 53 -8.21 8.02 11.05
N ALA A 54 -8.88 7.39 10.08
CA ALA A 54 -9.98 8.00 9.35
C ALA A 54 -11.17 8.33 10.27
N ARG A 55 -11.55 7.42 11.16
CA ARG A 55 -12.56 7.67 12.20
C ARG A 55 -12.19 8.81 13.17
N SER A 56 -10.90 9.15 13.28
CA SER A 56 -10.45 10.31 14.06
C SER A 56 -10.48 11.64 13.28
N GLY A 57 -11.07 11.66 12.08
CA GLY A 57 -11.21 12.85 11.24
C GLY A 57 -10.01 13.11 10.33
N ARG A 58 -9.16 12.11 10.06
CA ARG A 58 -7.98 12.26 9.19
C ARG A 58 -8.24 11.66 7.82
N GLY A 59 -7.93 12.39 6.74
CA GLY A 59 -7.86 11.78 5.42
C GLY A 59 -6.81 10.67 5.40
N CYS A 60 -7.19 9.45 5.00
CA CYS A 60 -6.29 8.30 5.02
C CYS A 60 -6.33 7.54 3.69
N VAL A 61 -5.14 7.29 3.15
CA VAL A 61 -4.93 6.39 2.02
C VAL A 61 -4.12 5.20 2.53
N LEU A 62 -4.70 4.01 2.46
CA LEU A 62 -4.03 2.75 2.72
C LEU A 62 -3.41 2.25 1.42
N VAL A 63 -2.08 2.18 1.38
CA VAL A 63 -1.36 1.62 0.23
C VAL A 63 -0.93 0.20 0.57
N ASP A 64 -1.41 -0.77 -0.22
CA ASP A 64 -0.90 -2.14 -0.13
C ASP A 64 0.44 -2.22 -0.88
N GLY A 65 1.51 -2.33 -0.11
CA GLY A 65 2.88 -2.39 -0.63
C GLY A 65 3.30 -3.76 -1.11
N ASN A 66 2.42 -4.78 -1.09
CA ASN A 66 2.76 -6.09 -1.61
C ASN A 66 2.31 -6.24 -3.07
N PRO A 67 3.24 -6.22 -4.04
CA PRO A 67 2.89 -6.39 -5.43
C PRO A 67 2.26 -7.76 -5.77
N HIS A 68 2.53 -8.80 -4.99
CA HIS A 68 2.15 -10.17 -5.38
C HIS A 68 0.78 -10.61 -4.87
N SER A 69 0.14 -9.82 -4.01
CA SER A 69 -1.18 -10.10 -3.43
C SER A 69 -1.97 -8.82 -3.19
N ALA A 70 -3.26 -8.97 -2.92
CA ALA A 70 -4.18 -7.87 -2.64
C ALA A 70 -4.69 -7.97 -1.19
N ASP A 71 -3.82 -8.28 -0.23
CA ASP A 71 -4.25 -8.70 1.10
C ASP A 71 -5.05 -7.59 1.81
N ALA A 72 -4.68 -6.32 1.63
CA ALA A 72 -5.43 -5.21 2.20
C ALA A 72 -6.81 -5.07 1.52
N THR A 73 -6.86 -5.21 0.20
CA THR A 73 -8.10 -5.15 -0.60
C THR A 73 -9.06 -6.27 -0.16
N THR A 74 -8.56 -7.50 -0.02
CA THR A 74 -9.33 -8.65 0.46
C THR A 74 -9.86 -8.43 1.87
N LEU A 75 -9.03 -7.95 2.81
CA LEU A 75 -9.47 -7.66 4.18
C LEU A 75 -10.51 -6.53 4.24
N CYS A 76 -10.47 -5.59 3.30
CA CYS A 76 -11.47 -4.53 3.18
C CYS A 76 -12.74 -4.96 2.44
N GLY A 77 -12.81 -6.19 1.93
CA GLY A 77 -13.96 -6.68 1.16
C GLY A 77 -14.13 -5.97 -0.19
N LEU A 78 -13.02 -5.52 -0.78
CA LEU A 78 -13.01 -4.78 -2.04
C LEU A 78 -12.65 -5.72 -3.20
N ASP A 79 -13.10 -5.35 -4.39
CA ASP A 79 -12.69 -6.00 -5.64
C ASP A 79 -11.88 -5.01 -6.47
N ALA A 80 -10.61 -5.35 -6.72
CA ALA A 80 -9.66 -4.46 -7.37
C ALA A 80 -9.32 -4.95 -8.77
N GLN A 81 -9.66 -4.14 -9.78
CA GLN A 81 -9.25 -4.38 -11.16
C GLN A 81 -7.84 -3.83 -11.46
N PHE A 82 -7.46 -2.74 -10.79
CA PHE A 82 -6.19 -2.07 -10.99
C PHE A 82 -5.50 -1.81 -9.64
N GLY A 83 -4.18 -1.68 -9.66
CA GLY A 83 -3.37 -1.45 -8.47
C GLY A 83 -2.06 -0.74 -8.78
N ILE A 84 -1.16 -0.72 -7.80
CA ILE A 84 0.11 0.02 -7.86
C ILE A 84 0.98 -0.37 -9.07
N SER A 85 0.91 -1.62 -9.52
CA SER A 85 1.59 -2.11 -10.74
C SER A 85 1.24 -1.30 -11.99
N HIS A 86 -0.05 -1.00 -12.17
CA HIS A 86 -0.59 -0.29 -13.34
C HIS A 86 -0.18 1.18 -13.31
N VAL A 87 -0.05 1.76 -12.11
CA VAL A 87 0.44 3.12 -11.92
C VAL A 87 1.92 3.20 -12.27
N VAL A 88 2.74 2.27 -11.75
CA VAL A 88 4.18 2.23 -12.01
C VAL A 88 4.46 1.97 -13.49
N ALA A 89 3.63 1.16 -14.16
CA ALA A 89 3.71 0.91 -15.60
C ALA A 89 3.24 2.10 -16.47
N GLY A 90 2.62 3.13 -15.87
CA GLY A 90 2.09 4.29 -16.58
C GLY A 90 0.78 4.03 -17.33
N TRP A 91 0.08 2.93 -17.05
CA TRP A 91 -1.17 2.56 -17.70
C TRP A 91 -2.40 3.18 -17.05
N ARG A 92 -2.29 3.51 -15.76
CA ARG A 92 -3.32 4.19 -14.96
C ARG A 92 -2.68 5.30 -14.14
N ASN A 93 -3.44 6.33 -13.79
CA ASN A 93 -3.02 7.27 -12.76
C ASN A 93 -3.44 6.77 -11.37
N VAL A 94 -2.83 7.31 -10.30
CA VAL A 94 -3.12 6.89 -8.91
C VAL A 94 -4.61 7.05 -8.59
N GLN A 95 -5.22 8.15 -9.02
CA GLN A 95 -6.60 8.50 -8.72
C GLN A 95 -7.60 7.47 -9.27
N GLU A 96 -7.33 6.93 -10.47
CA GLU A 96 -8.12 5.86 -11.10
C GLU A 96 -8.00 4.50 -10.40
N THR A 97 -6.95 4.31 -9.60
CA THR A 97 -6.69 3.04 -8.90
C THR A 97 -7.13 3.04 -7.44
N LEU A 98 -7.55 4.19 -6.89
CA LEU A 98 -8.02 4.30 -5.53
C LEU A 98 -9.45 3.76 -5.40
N LEU A 99 -9.65 2.86 -4.45
CA LEU A 99 -10.96 2.29 -4.12
C LEU A 99 -11.48 2.88 -2.80
N PRO A 100 -12.77 3.26 -2.71
CA PRO A 100 -13.37 3.61 -1.44
C PRO A 100 -13.43 2.38 -0.53
N GLY A 101 -12.87 2.51 0.66
CA GLY A 101 -12.78 1.44 1.65
C GLY A 101 -13.63 1.69 2.91
N PRO A 102 -13.63 0.75 3.85
CA PRO A 102 -14.37 0.88 5.10
C PRO A 102 -13.86 2.04 5.95
N GLY A 103 -14.79 2.71 6.65
CA GLY A 103 -14.43 3.79 7.57
C GLY A 103 -13.84 5.03 6.90
N ASP A 104 -14.22 5.30 5.65
CA ASP A 104 -13.83 6.49 4.88
C ASP A 104 -12.33 6.57 4.52
N ILE A 105 -11.67 5.40 4.44
CA ILE A 105 -10.32 5.29 3.87
C ILE A 105 -10.41 5.14 2.35
N HIS A 106 -9.36 5.53 1.65
CA HIS A 106 -9.12 5.08 0.27
C HIS A 106 -8.06 3.99 0.28
N VAL A 107 -8.21 2.97 -0.57
CA VAL A 107 -7.27 1.85 -0.67
C VAL A 107 -6.62 1.88 -2.04
N LEU A 108 -5.28 1.88 -2.09
CA LEU A 108 -4.50 1.62 -3.29
C LEU A 108 -4.07 0.14 -3.29
N PRO A 109 -4.63 -0.70 -4.18
CA PRO A 109 -4.34 -2.13 -4.21
C PRO A 109 -2.89 -2.44 -4.61
N GLY A 110 -2.36 -3.55 -4.09
CA GLY A 110 -1.00 -4.03 -4.38
C GLY A 110 -0.88 -4.79 -5.71
N VAL A 111 -1.99 -5.29 -6.24
CA VAL A 111 -2.05 -6.28 -7.33
C VAL A 111 -1.10 -6.02 -8.50
N TRP A 112 -0.16 -6.94 -8.72
CA TRP A 112 0.28 -7.40 -10.04
C TRP A 112 -0.63 -8.57 -10.36
N ASP A 113 -1.66 -8.24 -11.13
CA ASP A 113 -2.56 -9.14 -11.84
C ASP A 113 -2.33 -10.67 -11.69
N ARG A 114 -3.33 -11.38 -11.14
CA ARG A 114 -3.40 -12.85 -11.19
C ARG A 114 -4.61 -13.37 -12.00
N GLN A 115 -5.37 -12.50 -12.65
CA GLN A 115 -6.61 -12.89 -13.37
C GLN A 115 -6.66 -12.46 -14.84
N TYR A 116 -5.67 -11.71 -15.34
CA TYR A 116 -5.61 -11.32 -16.75
C TYR A 116 -4.39 -11.87 -17.51
N ASP A 117 -3.50 -12.66 -16.90
CA ASP A 117 -2.37 -13.29 -17.62
C ASP A 117 -2.84 -14.07 -18.87
N ASP A 118 -4.02 -14.71 -18.79
CA ASP A 118 -4.61 -15.43 -19.92
C ASP A 118 -5.29 -14.53 -20.98
N GLN A 119 -5.69 -13.29 -20.64
CA GLN A 119 -6.30 -12.31 -21.57
C GLN A 119 -5.28 -11.31 -22.16
N TRP A 120 -4.13 -11.10 -21.51
CA TRP A 120 -3.12 -10.12 -21.94
C TRP A 120 -2.40 -10.53 -23.23
N THR A 121 -2.21 -11.83 -23.45
CA THR A 121 -1.55 -12.33 -24.67
C THR A 121 -2.34 -11.95 -25.93
N GLU A 122 -3.66 -11.78 -25.82
CA GLU A 122 -4.56 -11.49 -26.94
C GLU A 122 -4.70 -9.98 -27.21
N LEU A 123 -4.76 -9.15 -26.17
CA LEU A 123 -4.89 -7.69 -26.30
C LEU A 123 -3.59 -6.98 -26.72
N ALA A 124 -2.42 -7.57 -26.43
CA ALA A 124 -1.14 -7.04 -26.86
C ALA A 124 -0.85 -7.24 -28.36
N GLN A 125 -1.63 -8.09 -29.06
CA GLN A 125 -1.46 -8.39 -30.49
C GLN A 125 -2.30 -7.50 -31.41
N THR A 126 -3.16 -6.63 -30.86
CA THR A 126 -4.06 -5.77 -31.66
C THR A 126 -3.62 -4.30 -31.67
N ARG A 127 -2.30 -4.05 -31.71
CA ARG A 127 -1.73 -2.72 -31.99
C ARG A 127 -0.90 -2.73 -33.25
#